data_AF-A0AAV1KBD6-F1
#
_entry.id   AF-A0AAV1KBD6-F1
#
_cell.length_a   1.000
_cell.length_b   1.000
_cell.length_c   1.000
_cell.angle_alpha   90.00
_cell.angle_beta   90.00
_cell.angle_gamma   90.00
#
_symmetry.space_group_name_H-M   'P 1'
#
loop_
_entity.id
_entity.type
_entity.pdbx_description
1 polymer ?
#
loop_
_entity_poly.entity_id
_entity_poly.type
_entity_poly.pdbx_seq_one_letter_code
_entity_poly.pdbx_strand_id
1 'polypeptide(L)'
;MKKALKALFLQPLIGYSICIRETLFPITGNDEEELETDFLPVLLDHFPTTTSVKNLYHFAQVSYRRQFARFDYGVDINLDMYGYPMPPKYEVENVKMRVALFVGQNDFLSTVEDVAILKHNLPNVVQHLVIPRRKMNHVDFVLGLHMNEYLFPYIFGVLKTYESENVFSVSHPHNGRVR
;
A
#
# COMPACT_ATOMS: atom_id res chain seq x y z
N MET A 1 4.68 33.09 4.93
CA MET A 1 4.68 31.94 3.99
C MET A 1 3.45 31.04 4.11
N LYS A 2 3.05 30.54 5.29
CA LYS A 2 1.86 29.66 5.45
C LYS A 2 0.52 30.26 4.97
N LYS A 3 0.30 31.57 5.15
CA LYS A 3 -0.94 32.26 4.71
C LYS A 3 -1.01 32.51 3.19
N ALA A 4 0.13 32.77 2.55
CA ALA A 4 0.20 32.99 1.11
C ALA A 4 0.02 31.68 0.33
N LEU A 5 0.59 30.58 0.87
CA LEU A 5 0.31 29.23 0.39
C LEU A 5 -1.18 28.89 0.57
N LYS A 6 -1.79 29.16 1.74
CA LYS A 6 -3.23 28.93 1.91
C LYS A 6 -4.10 29.73 0.93
N ALA A 7 -3.74 30.97 0.62
CA ALA A 7 -4.49 31.86 -0.28
C ALA A 7 -4.39 31.49 -1.77
N LEU A 8 -3.24 30.97 -2.23
CA LEU A 8 -3.09 30.50 -3.62
C LEU A 8 -3.87 29.20 -3.87
N PHE A 9 -4.04 28.39 -2.82
CA PHE A 9 -4.71 27.10 -2.87
C PHE A 9 -6.22 27.22 -2.61
N LEU A 10 -6.77 28.40 -2.30
CA LEU A 10 -8.19 28.62 -1.97
C LEU A 10 -9.07 29.06 -3.17
N GLN A 11 -8.59 28.97 -4.41
CA GLN A 11 -9.42 29.27 -5.58
C GLN A 11 -10.17 28.00 -6.08
N PRO A 12 -11.52 27.96 -6.05
CA PRO A 12 -12.30 26.75 -5.74
C PRO A 12 -12.34 25.64 -6.79
N LEU A 13 -11.73 25.80 -7.97
CA LEU A 13 -11.75 24.76 -9.02
C LEU A 13 -10.43 24.61 -9.79
N ILE A 14 -9.75 25.72 -10.08
CA ILE A 14 -8.53 25.71 -10.92
C ILE A 14 -7.30 25.34 -10.09
N GLY A 15 -7.14 25.90 -8.88
CA GLY A 15 -5.98 25.59 -8.05
C GLY A 15 -6.00 24.15 -7.51
N TYR A 16 -7.19 23.64 -7.21
CA TYR A 16 -7.38 22.32 -6.61
C TYR A 16 -7.19 21.17 -7.60
N SER A 17 -7.72 21.28 -8.83
CA SER A 17 -7.50 20.29 -9.89
C SER A 17 -6.03 20.24 -10.35
N ILE A 18 -5.37 21.40 -10.44
CA ILE A 18 -3.93 21.50 -10.74
C ILE A 18 -3.11 20.87 -9.60
N CYS A 19 -3.44 21.11 -8.33
CA CYS A 19 -2.71 20.54 -7.20
C CYS A 19 -2.63 19.00 -7.32
N ILE A 20 -3.74 18.33 -7.59
CA ILE A 20 -3.77 16.87 -7.63
C ILE A 20 -3.09 16.32 -8.88
N ARG A 21 -3.41 16.91 -10.05
CA ARG A 21 -2.82 16.50 -11.33
C ARG A 21 -1.31 16.70 -11.39
N GLU A 22 -0.79 17.76 -10.77
CA GLU A 22 0.63 18.11 -10.81
C GLU A 22 1.43 17.60 -9.60
N THR A 23 0.79 17.10 -8.54
CA THR A 23 1.50 16.59 -7.35
C THR A 23 1.19 15.14 -7.01
N LEU A 24 -0.09 14.77 -6.86
CA LEU A 24 -0.48 13.45 -6.38
C LEU A 24 -0.35 12.40 -7.49
N PHE A 25 -1.03 12.62 -8.63
CA PHE A 25 -1.07 11.65 -9.73
C PHE A 25 0.28 11.34 -10.39
N PRO A 26 1.25 12.26 -10.48
CA PRO A 26 2.60 11.93 -10.95
C PRO A 26 3.31 10.91 -10.05
N ILE A 27 2.91 10.79 -8.79
CA ILE A 27 3.48 9.87 -7.81
C ILE A 27 2.64 8.59 -7.71
N THR A 28 1.31 8.70 -7.75
CA THR A 28 0.40 7.59 -7.44
C THR A 28 -0.13 6.86 -8.67
N GLY A 29 -0.06 7.49 -9.84
CA GLY A 29 -0.83 7.16 -11.03
C GLY A 29 -2.08 8.03 -11.16
N ASN A 30 -2.57 8.21 -12.40
CA ASN A 30 -3.70 9.08 -12.71
C ASN A 30 -5.02 8.32 -12.84
N ASP A 31 -5.99 8.59 -11.96
CA ASP A 31 -7.39 8.17 -12.12
C ASP A 31 -8.37 9.27 -11.62
N GLU A 32 -8.65 10.23 -12.48
CA GLU A 32 -9.62 11.30 -12.17
C GLU A 32 -11.07 10.81 -12.02
N GLU A 33 -11.42 9.67 -12.62
CA GLU A 33 -12.79 9.15 -12.57
C GLU A 33 -13.17 8.66 -11.17
N GLU A 34 -12.17 8.23 -10.39
CA GLU A 34 -12.36 7.66 -9.06
C GLU A 34 -12.14 8.67 -7.93
N LEU A 35 -11.80 9.92 -8.25
CA LEU A 35 -11.55 10.94 -7.25
C LEU A 35 -12.77 11.85 -7.03
N GLU A 36 -13.31 11.84 -5.81
CA GLU A 36 -14.40 12.74 -5.42
C GLU A 36 -13.90 14.18 -5.23
N THR A 37 -14.19 15.06 -6.19
CA THR A 37 -13.70 16.45 -6.17
C THR A 37 -14.21 17.26 -4.97
N ASP A 38 -15.43 16.98 -4.52
CA ASP A 38 -16.04 17.68 -3.39
C ASP A 38 -15.46 17.24 -2.05
N PHE A 39 -14.85 16.05 -1.97
CA PHE A 39 -14.16 15.54 -0.79
C PHE A 39 -12.73 16.09 -0.66
N LEU A 40 -12.16 16.67 -1.73
CA LEU A 40 -10.78 17.16 -1.75
C LEU A 40 -10.41 18.15 -0.63
N PRO A 41 -11.27 19.11 -0.25
CA PRO A 41 -10.96 19.99 0.88
C PRO A 41 -10.76 19.22 2.18
N VAL A 42 -11.58 18.19 2.42
CA VAL A 42 -11.47 17.32 3.60
C VAL A 42 -10.21 16.48 3.53
N LEU A 43 -9.93 15.88 2.36
CA LEU A 43 -8.72 15.10 2.14
C LEU A 43 -7.46 15.93 2.42
N LEU A 44 -7.36 17.14 1.87
CA LEU A 44 -6.18 18.00 2.01
C LEU A 44 -6.00 18.58 3.42
N ASP A 45 -7.07 18.72 4.19
CA ASP A 45 -7.00 19.11 5.61
C ASP A 45 -6.44 17.97 6.50
N HIS A 46 -6.50 16.72 6.04
CA HIS A 46 -6.04 15.54 6.79
C HIS A 46 -4.80 14.85 6.19
N PHE A 47 -4.53 15.05 4.90
CA PHE A 47 -3.48 14.39 4.15
C PHE A 47 -2.65 15.40 3.34
N PRO A 48 -1.31 15.30 3.33
CA PRO A 48 -0.50 14.29 4.00
C PRO A 48 -0.43 14.50 5.52
N THR A 49 -0.42 13.39 6.26
CA THR A 49 0.01 13.41 7.66
C THR A 49 1.53 13.55 7.74
N THR A 50 2.05 13.90 8.91
CA THR A 50 3.49 14.16 9.09
C THR A 50 4.29 12.85 9.12
N THR A 51 5.42 12.81 8.44
CA THR A 51 6.42 11.72 8.54
C THR A 51 7.82 12.29 8.82
N SER A 52 8.78 11.45 9.20
CA SER A 52 10.15 11.88 9.45
C SER A 52 10.96 11.99 8.15
N VAL A 53 11.91 12.94 8.10
CA VAL A 53 12.86 13.07 6.98
C VAL A 53 13.64 11.77 6.75
N LYS A 54 13.95 11.05 7.84
CA LYS A 54 14.60 9.74 7.78
C LYS A 54 13.77 8.70 7.02
N ASN A 55 12.45 8.70 7.20
CA ASN A 55 11.56 7.80 6.47
C ASN A 55 11.58 8.09 4.96
N LEU A 56 11.57 9.37 4.57
CA LEU A 56 11.69 9.77 3.17
C LEU A 56 13.02 9.33 2.55
N TYR A 57 14.13 9.50 3.29
CA TYR A 57 15.43 8.99 2.85
C TYR A 57 15.46 7.46 2.76
N HIS A 58 14.75 6.76 3.65
CA HIS A 58 14.67 5.30 3.59
C HIS A 58 13.99 4.82 2.32
N PHE A 59 12.86 5.42 1.94
CA PHE A 59 12.19 5.12 0.67
C PHE A 59 13.11 5.35 -0.53
N ALA A 60 13.86 6.47 -0.54
CA ALA A 60 14.84 6.75 -1.58
C ALA A 60 15.97 5.68 -1.62
N GLN A 61 16.45 5.23 -0.46
CA GLN A 61 17.45 4.16 -0.37
C GLN A 61 16.93 2.83 -0.93
N VAL A 62 15.70 2.44 -0.57
CA VAL A 62 15.07 1.20 -1.06
C VAL A 62 14.89 1.27 -2.57
N SER A 63 14.37 2.38 -3.10
CA SER A 63 14.19 2.61 -4.53
C SER A 63 15.52 2.58 -5.29
N TYR A 64 16.52 3.32 -4.82
CA TYR A 64 17.84 3.40 -5.46
C TYR A 64 18.58 2.07 -5.47
N ARG A 65 18.54 1.32 -4.35
CA ARG A 65 19.25 0.04 -4.23
C ARG A 65 18.49 -1.15 -4.78
N ARG A 66 17.20 -1.00 -5.03
CA ARG A 66 16.28 -2.09 -5.38
C ARG A 66 16.36 -3.24 -4.38
N GLN A 67 16.43 -2.90 -3.10
CA GLN A 67 16.57 -3.85 -2.00
C GLN A 67 15.68 -3.45 -0.83
N PHE A 68 14.83 -4.39 -0.41
CA PHE A 68 14.04 -4.24 0.80
C PHE A 68 14.91 -4.56 2.02
N ALA A 69 15.48 -3.51 2.62
CA ALA A 69 16.46 -3.61 3.70
C ALA A 69 16.26 -2.53 4.76
N ARG A 70 16.94 -2.68 5.90
CA ARG A 70 16.97 -1.64 6.95
C ARG A 70 17.56 -0.32 6.43
N PHE A 71 17.33 0.76 7.18
CA PHE A 71 17.89 2.08 6.84
C PHE A 71 19.41 2.01 6.77
N ASP A 72 20.02 2.58 5.74
CA ASP A 72 21.48 2.67 5.65
C ASP A 72 21.97 3.97 6.29
N TYR A 73 22.81 3.85 7.32
CA TYR A 73 23.40 5.01 8.03
C TYR A 73 24.82 5.36 7.56
N GLY A 74 25.35 4.64 6.58
CA GLY A 74 26.76 4.63 6.21
C GLY A 74 27.52 3.49 6.89
N VAL A 75 28.68 3.15 6.33
CA VAL A 75 29.48 1.97 6.72
C VAL A 75 29.77 1.92 8.22
N ASP A 76 30.26 3.02 8.80
CA ASP A 76 30.69 3.06 10.21
C ASP A 76 29.51 2.81 11.17
N ILE A 77 28.39 3.49 10.94
CA ILE A 77 27.21 3.37 11.80
C ILE A 77 26.49 2.04 11.55
N ASN A 78 26.51 1.51 10.33
CA ASN A 78 25.96 0.18 10.05
C ASN A 78 26.79 -0.92 10.73
N LEU A 79 28.13 -0.81 10.77
CA LEU A 79 28.97 -1.76 11.50
C LEU A 79 28.66 -1.73 12.99
N ASP A 80 28.52 -0.54 13.58
CA ASP A 80 28.16 -0.39 15.00
C ASP A 80 26.76 -0.93 15.31
N MET A 81 25.74 -0.59 14.51
CA MET A 81 24.36 -0.98 14.80
C MET A 81 23.96 -2.38 14.34
N TYR A 82 24.55 -2.85 13.23
CA TYR A 82 24.14 -4.09 12.57
C TYR A 82 25.23 -5.15 12.55
N GLY A 83 26.50 -4.80 12.81
CA GLY A 83 27.63 -5.70 12.66
C GLY A 83 28.05 -5.93 11.20
N TYR A 84 27.44 -5.22 10.24
CA TYR A 84 27.70 -5.37 8.81
C TYR A 84 27.84 -3.99 8.16
N PRO A 85 28.71 -3.82 7.14
CA PRO A 85 28.89 -2.53 6.47
C PRO A 85 27.67 -2.11 5.64
N MET A 86 26.85 -3.07 5.22
CA MET A 86 25.59 -2.85 4.50
C MET A 86 24.40 -3.18 5.40
N PRO A 87 23.27 -2.48 5.27
CA PRO A 87 22.08 -2.78 6.05
C PRO A 87 21.55 -4.18 5.70
N PRO A 88 21.15 -4.99 6.70
CA PRO A 88 20.59 -6.30 6.45
C PRO A 88 19.24 -6.20 5.73
N LYS A 89 19.00 -7.14 4.82
CA LYS A 89 17.72 -7.28 4.11
C LYS A 89 16.62 -7.77 5.05
N TYR A 90 15.38 -7.41 4.77
CA TYR A 90 14.24 -8.04 5.41
C TYR A 90 13.96 -9.38 4.72
N GLU A 91 13.88 -10.45 5.51
CA GLU A 91 13.60 -11.80 5.04
C GLU A 91 12.08 -11.97 4.86
N VAL A 92 11.60 -11.61 3.67
CA VAL A 92 10.17 -11.71 3.30
C VAL A 92 9.71 -13.16 3.28
N GLU A 93 10.64 -14.10 3.06
CA GLU A 93 10.43 -15.54 3.08
C GLU A 93 9.98 -16.04 4.46
N ASN A 94 10.23 -15.28 5.53
CA ASN A 94 9.83 -15.63 6.89
C ASN A 94 8.39 -15.25 7.23
N VAL A 95 7.65 -14.60 6.31
CA VAL A 95 6.24 -14.25 6.53
C VAL A 95 5.41 -15.53 6.64
N LYS A 96 4.72 -15.70 7.77
CA LYS A 96 3.93 -16.92 8.07
C LYS A 96 2.43 -16.75 7.82
N MET A 97 1.92 -15.53 7.85
CA MET A 97 0.50 -15.22 7.64
C MET A 97 0.11 -15.31 6.17
N ARG A 98 -1.02 -15.95 5.85
CA ARG A 98 -1.54 -15.98 4.47
C ARG A 98 -1.67 -14.55 3.92
N VAL A 99 -1.19 -14.33 2.70
CA VAL A 99 -1.18 -13.00 2.07
C VAL A 99 -2.05 -13.00 0.81
N ALA A 100 -2.97 -12.05 0.71
CA ALA A 100 -3.68 -11.73 -0.53
C ALA A 100 -3.13 -10.42 -1.10
N LEU A 101 -2.73 -10.43 -2.37
CA LEU A 101 -2.17 -9.30 -3.09
C LEU A 101 -3.17 -8.82 -4.14
N PHE A 102 -3.65 -7.59 -3.98
CA PHE A 102 -4.48 -6.88 -4.96
C PHE A 102 -3.66 -5.72 -5.53
N VAL A 103 -3.58 -5.63 -6.87
CA VAL A 103 -2.62 -4.76 -7.55
C VAL A 103 -3.32 -3.86 -8.55
N GLY A 104 -3.06 -2.56 -8.50
CA GLY A 104 -3.54 -1.59 -9.47
C GLY A 104 -2.64 -1.58 -10.71
N GLN A 105 -3.21 -1.59 -11.91
CA GLN A 105 -2.43 -1.59 -13.15
C GLN A 105 -1.70 -0.27 -13.42
N ASN A 106 -2.18 0.82 -12.81
CA ASN A 106 -1.67 2.17 -12.98
C ASN A 106 -1.06 2.70 -11.67
N ASP A 107 -0.69 1.81 -10.74
CA ASP A 107 -0.02 2.19 -9.50
C ASP A 107 1.48 2.42 -9.75
N PHE A 108 1.95 3.64 -9.54
CA PHE A 108 3.35 4.03 -9.73
C PHE A 108 4.24 3.82 -8.50
N LEU A 109 3.66 3.54 -7.32
CA LEU A 109 4.40 3.25 -6.09
C LEU A 109 4.51 1.74 -5.82
N SER A 110 3.45 0.99 -6.12
CA SER A 110 3.38 -0.47 -5.99
C SER A 110 3.13 -1.10 -7.35
N THR A 111 4.12 -0.97 -8.23
CA THR A 111 4.04 -1.44 -9.62
C THR A 111 3.74 -2.93 -9.72
N VAL A 112 3.15 -3.35 -10.85
CA VAL A 112 2.86 -4.77 -11.11
C VAL A 112 4.14 -5.60 -11.04
N GLU A 113 5.26 -5.06 -11.50
CA GLU A 113 6.57 -5.69 -11.48
C GLU A 113 7.11 -5.86 -10.06
N ASP A 114 7.04 -4.82 -9.22
CA ASP A 114 7.51 -4.89 -7.84
C ASP A 114 6.65 -5.84 -7.00
N VAL A 115 5.32 -5.86 -7.22
CA VAL A 115 4.44 -6.82 -6.55
C VAL A 115 4.68 -8.25 -7.05
N ALA A 116 5.04 -8.45 -8.32
CA ALA A 116 5.42 -9.77 -8.82
C ALA A 116 6.69 -10.30 -8.13
N ILE A 117 7.68 -9.42 -7.88
CA ILE A 117 8.87 -9.76 -7.08
C ILE A 117 8.46 -10.12 -5.64
N LEU A 118 7.61 -9.31 -5.00
CA LEU A 118 7.11 -9.57 -3.66
C LEU A 118 6.39 -10.94 -3.59
N LYS A 119 5.50 -11.21 -4.55
CA LYS A 119 4.78 -12.48 -4.66
C LYS A 119 5.73 -13.67 -4.75
N HIS A 120 6.82 -13.54 -5.52
CA HIS A 120 7.79 -14.62 -5.70
C HIS A 120 8.52 -14.97 -4.39
N ASN A 121 8.83 -13.96 -3.56
CA ASN A 121 9.57 -14.15 -2.32
C ASN A 121 8.67 -14.51 -1.11
N LEU A 122 7.36 -14.22 -1.18
CA LEU A 122 6.41 -14.62 -0.14
C LEU A 122 6.06 -16.12 -0.26
N PRO A 123 6.17 -16.90 0.82
CA PRO A 123 5.97 -18.35 0.76
C PRO A 123 4.49 -18.77 0.72
N ASN A 124 3.56 -17.84 0.97
CA ASN A 124 2.20 -18.14 1.37
C ASN A 124 1.17 -17.13 0.82
N VAL A 125 1.37 -16.74 -0.44
CA VAL A 125 0.39 -15.95 -1.19
C VAL A 125 -0.81 -16.82 -1.57
N VAL A 126 -1.98 -16.48 -1.04
CA VAL A 126 -3.24 -17.20 -1.28
C VAL A 126 -4.06 -16.62 -2.42
N GLN A 127 -3.86 -15.35 -2.72
CA GLN A 127 -4.49 -14.66 -3.83
C GLN A 127 -3.50 -13.65 -4.41
N HIS A 128 -3.40 -13.60 -5.74
CA HIS A 128 -2.68 -12.54 -6.45
C HIS A 128 -3.54 -12.10 -7.63
N LEU A 129 -4.10 -10.90 -7.55
CA LEU A 129 -4.99 -10.34 -8.56
C LEU A 129 -4.52 -8.94 -8.96
N VAL A 130 -4.20 -8.80 -10.24
CA VAL A 130 -4.15 -7.49 -10.87
C VAL A 130 -5.59 -7.09 -11.17
N ILE A 131 -6.05 -6.01 -10.55
CA ILE A 131 -7.44 -5.54 -10.66
C ILE A 131 -7.72 -5.24 -12.15
N PRO A 132 -8.83 -5.74 -12.73
CA PRO A 132 -9.11 -5.58 -14.16
C PRO A 132 -9.24 -4.12 -14.62
N ARG A 133 -9.60 -3.20 -13.71
CA ARG A 133 -9.66 -1.76 -13.99
C ARG A 133 -8.26 -1.23 -14.32
N ARG A 134 -8.07 -0.82 -15.57
CA ARG A 134 -6.77 -0.36 -16.08
C ARG A 134 -6.25 0.92 -15.43
N LYS A 135 -7.13 1.82 -14.98
CA LYS A 135 -6.74 3.09 -14.36
C LYS A 135 -6.50 3.01 -12.86
N MET A 136 -6.84 1.88 -12.22
CA MET A 136 -6.66 1.65 -10.78
C MET A 136 -5.22 1.97 -10.37
N ASN A 137 -5.08 3.02 -9.57
CA ASN A 137 -3.82 3.60 -9.11
C ASN A 137 -3.60 3.35 -7.60
N HIS A 138 -2.54 3.95 -7.03
CA HIS A 138 -2.20 3.76 -5.62
C HIS A 138 -3.25 4.25 -4.61
N VAL A 139 -3.88 5.40 -4.87
CA VAL A 139 -4.81 6.03 -3.93
C VAL A 139 -6.24 5.53 -4.08
N ASP A 140 -6.60 4.95 -5.22
CA ASP A 140 -7.94 4.42 -5.47
C ASP A 140 -8.34 3.36 -4.44
N PHE A 141 -7.38 2.56 -3.94
CA PHE A 141 -7.62 1.56 -2.88
C PHE A 141 -8.23 2.14 -1.60
N VAL A 142 -8.09 3.46 -1.38
CA VAL A 142 -8.59 4.16 -0.19
C VAL A 142 -9.63 5.20 -0.56
N LEU A 143 -9.43 5.94 -1.66
CA LEU A 143 -10.22 7.12 -2.04
C LEU A 143 -11.17 6.88 -3.22
N GLY A 144 -11.09 5.71 -3.88
CA GLY A 144 -11.84 5.45 -5.08
C GLY A 144 -13.35 5.38 -4.82
N LEU A 145 -14.11 6.18 -5.56
CA LEU A 145 -15.57 6.27 -5.50
C LEU A 145 -16.28 4.92 -5.63
N HIS A 146 -15.78 4.04 -6.48
CA HIS A 146 -16.46 2.80 -6.87
C HIS A 146 -15.68 1.54 -6.46
N MET A 147 -14.88 1.60 -5.39
CA MET A 147 -14.13 0.44 -4.89
C MET A 147 -15.02 -0.70 -4.39
N ASN A 148 -16.26 -0.38 -4.02
CA ASN A 148 -17.30 -1.38 -3.75
C ASN A 148 -17.62 -2.28 -4.95
N GLU A 149 -17.36 -1.82 -6.17
CA GLU A 149 -17.55 -2.59 -7.40
C GLU A 149 -16.22 -3.19 -7.89
N TYR A 150 -15.14 -2.39 -7.87
CA TYR A 150 -13.88 -2.79 -8.50
C TYR A 150 -12.93 -3.59 -7.62
N LEU A 151 -13.05 -3.52 -6.29
CA LEU A 151 -12.09 -4.12 -5.35
C LEU A 151 -12.77 -5.01 -4.30
N PHE A 152 -13.81 -4.52 -3.64
CA PHE A 152 -14.39 -5.18 -2.48
C PHE A 152 -14.95 -6.58 -2.77
N PRO A 153 -15.55 -6.89 -3.93
CA PRO A 153 -16.01 -8.24 -4.23
C PRO A 153 -14.88 -9.27 -4.16
N TYR A 154 -13.67 -8.89 -4.57
CA TYR A 154 -12.50 -9.76 -4.49
C TYR A 154 -11.99 -9.93 -3.06
N ILE A 155 -11.94 -8.83 -2.28
CA ILE A 155 -11.58 -8.88 -0.85
C ILE A 155 -12.54 -9.79 -0.09
N PHE A 156 -13.85 -9.56 -0.23
CA PHE A 156 -14.87 -10.37 0.44
C PHE A 156 -14.88 -11.82 -0.03
N GLY A 157 -14.57 -12.09 -1.30
CA GLY A 157 -14.40 -13.44 -1.81
C GLY A 157 -13.29 -14.20 -1.08
N VAL A 158 -12.12 -13.57 -0.91
CA VAL A 158 -10.99 -14.17 -0.16
C VAL A 158 -11.37 -14.36 1.31
N LEU A 159 -11.94 -13.34 1.96
CA LEU A 159 -12.32 -13.43 3.37
C LEU A 159 -13.34 -14.55 3.62
N LYS A 160 -14.38 -14.64 2.79
CA LYS A 160 -15.41 -15.69 2.89
C LYS A 160 -14.83 -17.10 2.71
N THR A 161 -13.86 -17.24 1.80
CA THR A 161 -13.17 -18.52 1.56
C THR A 161 -12.49 -19.00 2.85
N TYR A 162 -11.68 -18.14 3.47
CA TYR A 162 -10.91 -18.49 4.66
C TYR A 162 -11.71 -18.47 5.97
N GLU A 163 -12.85 -17.77 6.02
CA GLU A 163 -13.82 -17.92 7.09
C GLU A 163 -14.43 -19.33 7.10
N SER A 164 -14.84 -19.83 5.93
CA SER A 164 -15.43 -21.17 5.82
C SER A 164 -14.43 -22.29 6.16
N GLU A 165 -13.15 -22.15 5.80
CA GLU A 165 -12.08 -23.10 6.17
C GLU A 165 -11.86 -23.17 7.69
N ASN A 166 -12.03 -22.04 8.40
CA ASN A 166 -11.92 -22.00 9.85
C ASN A 166 -13.12 -22.67 10.55
N VAL A 167 -14.30 -22.70 9.92
CA VAL A 167 -15.47 -23.40 10.46
C VAL A 167 -15.32 -24.92 10.34
N PHE A 168 -14.73 -25.43 9.25
CA PHE A 168 -14.51 -26.87 9.07
C PHE A 168 -13.32 -27.44 9.86
N SER A 169 -12.41 -26.59 10.35
CA SER A 169 -11.27 -27.01 11.19
C SER A 169 -11.56 -27.01 12.69
N VAL A 170 -12.71 -26.46 13.12
CA VAL A 170 -13.21 -26.53 14.51
C VAL A 170 -14.24 -27.67 14.62
N SER A 171 -13.89 -28.89 14.22
CA SER A 171 -14.64 -30.07 14.65
C SER A 171 -14.33 -30.31 16.13
N HIS A 172 -15.21 -29.82 17.01
CA HIS A 172 -15.20 -30.16 18.43
C HIS A 172 -15.11 -31.69 18.58
N PRO A 173 -14.22 -32.23 19.43
CA PRO A 173 -14.34 -33.63 19.82
C PRO A 173 -15.64 -33.75 20.62
N HIS A 174 -16.67 -34.31 19.98
CA HIS A 174 -17.82 -34.87 20.69
C HIS A 174 -17.27 -35.97 21.59
N ASN A 175 -16.96 -35.62 22.84
CA ASN A 175 -16.65 -36.62 23.84
C ASN A 175 -17.97 -37.29 24.24
N GLY A 176 -18.16 -38.48 23.70
CA GLY A 176 -19.23 -39.39 24.05
C GLY A 176 -19.17 -39.73 25.53
N ARG A 177 -20.38 -39.73 26.10
CA ARG A 177 -20.81 -40.40 27.33
C ARG A 177 -19.95 -41.61 27.73
N VAL A 178 -19.40 -41.62 28.94
CA VAL A 178 -19.11 -42.86 29.68
C VAL A 178 -19.53 -42.68 31.13
N ARG A 179 -20.60 -43.41 31.47
CA ARG A 179 -21.09 -43.90 32.78
C ARG A 179 -21.16 -42.94 33.96
#